data_AF-F8PY25-F1
#
_entry.id   AF-F8PY25-F1
#
_cell.length_a   1.000
_cell.length_b   1.000
_cell.length_c   1.000
_cell.angle_alpha   90.00
_cell.angle_beta   90.00
_cell.angle_gamma   90.00
#
_symmetry.space_group_name_H-M   'P 1'
#
loop_
_entity.id
_entity.type
_entity.pdbx_description
1 polymer ?
#
loop_
_entity_poly.entity_id
_entity_poly.type
_entity_poly.pdbx_seq_one_letter_code
_entity_poly.pdbx_strand_id
1 'polypeptide(L)'
;MSRVTLESIPALTFYKDSVTLARRTSPIPQLVCLGKPCSLYTPDVVRCENIGGSGAEVDWRCEADLPSSLRFGKVQVSCEGWTGPGDPYVLKGQFSKHPSPKLLFFELRTPLYSIAFLHPALPSLLQVHAP
;
A
#
# COMPACT_ATOMS: atom_id res chain seq x y z
N MET A 1 25.69 7.76 -2.64
CA MET A 1 24.35 7.46 -3.20
C MET A 1 24.52 7.23 -4.69
N SER A 2 23.71 6.38 -5.30
CA SER A 2 23.75 6.10 -6.74
C SER A 2 22.33 6.17 -7.34
N ARG A 3 22.22 5.99 -8.65
CA ARG A 3 20.95 5.96 -9.38
C ARG A 3 20.72 4.61 -10.03
N VAL A 4 19.46 4.28 -10.26
CA VAL A 4 19.01 3.06 -10.96
C VAL A 4 17.74 3.39 -11.75
N THR A 5 17.48 2.72 -12.87
CA THR A 5 16.21 2.92 -13.59
C THR A 5 15.06 2.29 -12.82
N LEU A 6 13.92 2.98 -12.76
CA LEU A 6 12.73 2.54 -12.02
C LEU A 6 12.19 1.21 -12.57
N GLU A 7 12.16 1.07 -13.90
CA GLU A 7 11.73 -0.14 -14.60
C GLU A 7 12.60 -1.38 -14.30
N SER A 8 13.87 -1.21 -13.92
CA SER A 8 14.77 -2.34 -13.62
C SER A 8 14.63 -2.88 -12.20
N ILE A 9 13.80 -2.24 -11.38
CA ILE A 9 13.64 -2.60 -9.97
C ILE A 9 12.68 -3.78 -9.91
N PRO A 10 13.11 -4.95 -9.41
CA PRO A 10 12.24 -6.12 -9.36
C PRO A 10 11.16 -5.97 -8.29
N ALA A 11 11.51 -5.33 -7.17
CA ALA A 11 10.61 -5.17 -6.04
C ALA A 11 11.08 -4.09 -5.07
N LEU A 12 10.13 -3.55 -4.31
CA LEU A 12 10.29 -2.58 -3.24
C LEU A 12 9.62 -3.10 -1.97
N THR A 13 10.25 -2.88 -0.82
CA THR A 13 9.62 -3.17 0.48
C THR A 13 9.49 -1.88 1.27
N PHE A 14 8.31 -1.67 1.82
CA PHE A 14 7.95 -0.52 2.63
C PHE A 14 7.67 -0.98 4.04
N TYR A 15 8.17 -0.23 5.01
CA TYR A 15 8.04 -0.55 6.43
C TYR A 15 7.24 0.55 7.12
N LYS A 16 6.36 0.14 8.03
CA LYS A 16 5.69 1.05 8.95
C LYS A 16 6.71 1.77 9.82
N ASP A 17 6.40 3.01 10.15
CA ASP A 17 7.22 3.91 10.98
C ASP A 17 8.63 4.21 10.43
N SER A 18 8.95 3.73 9.23
CA SER A 18 10.19 4.05 8.51
C SER A 18 10.01 5.27 7.62
N VAL A 19 11.10 6.04 7.49
CA VAL A 19 11.16 7.20 6.59
C VAL A 19 11.94 6.87 5.32
N THR A 20 11.73 7.69 4.30
CA THR A 20 12.31 7.50 2.97
C THR A 20 13.70 8.10 2.93
N LEU A 21 14.58 7.54 2.09
CA LEU A 21 15.81 8.28 1.79
C LEU A 21 15.43 9.47 0.94
N ALA A 22 16.00 10.62 1.28
CA ALA A 22 15.80 11.82 0.51
C ALA A 22 17.15 12.47 0.21
N ARG A 23 17.30 12.95 -1.04
CA ARG A 23 18.49 13.71 -1.45
C ARG A 23 18.17 15.18 -1.60
N ARG A 24 17.01 15.50 -2.18
CA ARG A 24 16.61 16.87 -2.48
C ARG A 24 15.46 17.38 -1.61
N THR A 25 14.64 16.47 -1.12
CA THR A 25 13.50 16.78 -0.24
C THR A 25 13.82 16.35 1.19
N SER A 26 12.93 16.70 2.12
CA SER A 26 12.97 16.08 3.45
C SER A 26 12.48 14.63 3.38
N PRO A 27 13.01 13.72 4.22
CA PRO A 27 12.45 12.38 4.40
C PRO A 27 10.97 12.46 4.76
N ILE A 28 10.18 11.54 4.20
CA ILE A 28 8.74 11.38 4.50
C ILE A 28 8.46 9.94 4.91
N PRO A 29 7.32 9.63 5.56
CA PRO A 29 6.95 8.24 5.87
C PRO A 29 6.94 7.36 4.61
N GLN A 30 7.35 6.10 4.72
CA GLN A 30 7.31 5.14 3.61
C GLN A 30 5.89 4.67 3.27
N LEU A 31 5.01 4.60 4.27
CA LEU A 31 3.64 4.11 4.15
C LEU A 31 2.65 5.20 4.51
N VAL A 32 1.64 5.41 3.64
CA VAL A 32 0.47 6.24 3.94
C VAL A 32 -0.78 5.41 3.65
N CYS A 33 -1.48 5.05 4.73
CA CYS A 33 -2.75 4.33 4.69
C CYS A 33 -3.91 5.35 4.65
N LEU A 34 -4.81 5.21 3.69
CA LEU A 34 -5.98 6.06 3.50
C LEU A 34 -7.29 5.29 3.71
N GLY A 35 -8.28 5.99 4.26
CA GLY A 35 -9.62 5.44 4.49
C GLY A 35 -9.88 5.03 5.94
N LYS A 36 -11.16 4.79 6.26
CA LYS A 36 -11.60 4.48 7.63
C LYS A 36 -10.89 3.25 8.26
N PRO A 37 -10.65 2.15 7.53
CA PRO A 37 -10.00 0.97 8.15
C PRO A 37 -8.58 1.22 8.64
N CYS A 38 -7.90 2.26 8.14
CA CYS A 38 -6.52 2.58 8.52
C CYS A 38 -6.37 3.02 9.99
N SER A 39 -7.46 3.50 10.63
CA SER A 39 -7.44 3.80 12.06
C SER A 39 -7.45 2.54 12.93
N LEU A 40 -7.86 1.40 12.35
CA LEU A 40 -7.94 0.12 13.04
C LEU A 40 -6.72 -0.75 12.76
N TYR A 41 -6.21 -0.71 11.53
CA TYR A 41 -5.11 -1.55 11.11
C TYR A 41 -4.26 -0.87 10.04
N THR A 42 -2.95 -0.93 10.19
CA THR A 42 -1.95 -0.57 9.17
C THR A 42 -0.90 -1.68 9.16
N PRO A 43 -0.62 -2.31 8.00
CA PRO A 43 0.37 -3.38 7.91
C PRO A 43 1.77 -2.87 8.27
N ASP A 44 2.54 -3.72 8.94
CA ASP A 44 3.91 -3.38 9.35
C ASP A 44 4.88 -3.40 8.16
N VAL A 45 4.62 -4.25 7.16
CA VAL A 45 5.43 -4.41 5.95
C VAL A 45 4.53 -4.56 4.73
N VAL A 46 4.84 -3.84 3.66
CA VAL A 46 4.21 -4.02 2.34
C VAL A 46 5.30 -4.30 1.30
N ARG A 47 5.16 -5.39 0.55
CA ARG A 47 6.06 -5.75 -0.54
C ARG A 47 5.36 -5.46 -1.87
N CYS A 48 6.01 -4.69 -2.73
CA CYS A 48 5.53 -4.41 -4.07
C CYS A 48 6.48 -4.99 -5.12
N GLU A 49 5.95 -5.78 -6.04
CA GLU A 49 6.67 -6.37 -7.16
C GLU A 49 6.35 -5.61 -8.45
N ASN A 50 7.38 -5.42 -9.27
CA ASN A 50 7.24 -4.83 -10.59
C ASN A 50 6.67 -5.88 -11.53
N ILE A 51 5.49 -5.59 -12.11
CA ILE A 51 4.78 -6.49 -13.02
C ILE A 51 4.82 -6.03 -14.47
N GLY A 52 5.58 -4.98 -14.79
CA GLY A 52 5.71 -4.41 -16.12
C GLY A 52 5.73 -2.88 -16.13
N GLY A 53 5.75 -2.31 -17.33
CA GLY A 53 5.82 -0.87 -17.55
C GLY A 53 7.15 -0.42 -18.19
N SER A 54 7.33 0.89 -18.35
CA SER A 54 8.52 1.46 -18.98
C SER A 54 8.83 2.86 -18.47
N GLY A 55 10.11 3.19 -18.38
CA GLY A 55 10.57 4.49 -17.92
C GLY A 55 10.14 4.78 -16.48
N ALA A 56 9.30 5.81 -16.29
CA ALA A 56 8.78 6.22 -14.98
C ALA A 56 7.39 5.64 -14.66
N GLU A 57 6.72 5.03 -15.64
CA GLU A 57 5.39 4.43 -15.51
C GLU A 57 5.55 2.92 -15.35
N VAL A 58 5.73 2.49 -14.09
CA VAL A 58 5.91 1.08 -13.71
C VAL A 58 4.67 0.60 -12.97
N ASP A 59 4.17 -0.56 -13.36
CA ASP A 59 3.05 -1.22 -12.73
C ASP A 59 3.53 -2.04 -11.53
N TRP A 60 2.93 -1.81 -10.37
CA TRP A 60 3.29 -2.45 -9.11
C TRP A 60 2.15 -3.31 -8.58
N ARG A 61 2.46 -4.57 -8.28
CA ARG A 61 1.59 -5.45 -7.49
C ARG A 61 2.07 -5.46 -6.06
N CYS A 62 1.21 -5.06 -5.10
CA CYS A 62 1.59 -4.99 -3.70
C CYS A 62 0.82 -6.00 -2.83
N GLU A 63 1.53 -6.62 -1.90
CA GLU A 63 1.06 -7.64 -0.98
C GLU A 63 1.55 -7.35 0.45
N ALA A 64 0.75 -7.77 1.44
CA ALA A 64 1.03 -7.64 2.85
C ALA A 64 0.17 -8.64 3.64
N ASP A 65 0.58 -8.93 4.88
CA ASP A 65 -0.24 -9.67 5.82
C ASP A 65 -1.40 -8.78 6.26
N LEU A 66 -2.60 -9.06 5.76
CA LEU A 66 -3.82 -8.34 6.11
C LEU A 66 -4.80 -9.30 6.80
N PRO A 67 -5.58 -8.82 7.78
CA PRO A 67 -6.74 -9.55 8.28
C PRO A 67 -7.66 -9.94 7.11
N SER A 68 -8.28 -11.12 7.16
CA SER A 68 -9.15 -11.62 6.08
C SER A 68 -10.34 -10.70 5.78
N SER A 69 -10.70 -9.82 6.71
CA SER A 69 -11.72 -8.78 6.56
C SER A 69 -11.24 -7.53 5.83
N LEU A 70 -9.99 -7.47 5.37
CA LEU A 70 -9.39 -6.32 4.70
C LEU A 70 -8.69 -6.74 3.41
N ARG A 71 -8.67 -5.83 2.43
CA ARG A 71 -7.87 -5.94 1.21
C ARG A 71 -7.35 -4.57 0.79
N PHE A 72 -6.33 -4.55 -0.06
CA PHE A 72 -5.92 -3.34 -0.75
C PHE A 72 -7.02 -2.85 -1.73
N GLY A 73 -7.29 -1.56 -1.68
CA GLY A 73 -8.04 -0.80 -2.68
C GLY A 73 -7.10 -0.19 -3.70
N LYS A 74 -7.14 1.14 -3.87
CA LYS A 74 -6.18 1.85 -4.73
C LYS A 74 -4.79 1.82 -4.09
N VAL A 75 -3.77 1.53 -4.88
CA VAL A 75 -2.36 1.55 -4.47
C VAL A 75 -1.56 2.41 -5.45
N GLN A 76 -0.62 3.20 -4.93
CA GLN A 76 0.28 4.03 -5.72
C GLN A 76 1.68 4.02 -5.10
N VAL A 77 2.65 3.53 -5.87
CA VAL A 77 4.08 3.55 -5.51
C VAL A 77 4.74 4.79 -6.09
N SER A 78 5.57 5.46 -5.30
CA SER A 78 6.37 6.60 -5.73
C SER A 78 7.82 6.44 -5.27
N CYS A 79 8.77 6.86 -6.12
CA CYS A 79 10.21 6.91 -5.85
C CYS A 79 10.76 8.32 -6.09
N GLU A 80 11.87 8.70 -5.45
CA GLU A 80 12.50 10.00 -5.67
C GLU A 80 13.32 9.95 -6.96
N GLY A 81 12.83 10.65 -7.99
CA GLY A 81 13.56 10.80 -9.23
C GLY A 81 14.89 11.54 -9.03
N TRP A 82 15.92 11.09 -9.75
CA TRP A 82 17.31 11.49 -9.54
C TRP A 82 17.56 12.97 -9.84
N THR A 83 16.98 13.47 -10.94
CA THR A 83 17.04 14.89 -11.36
C THR A 83 15.74 15.64 -11.10
N GLY A 84 14.61 14.95 -10.87
CA GLY A 84 13.31 15.56 -10.61
C GLY A 84 12.13 14.60 -10.71
N PRO A 85 10.90 15.10 -10.51
CA PRO A 85 9.67 14.32 -10.75
C PRO A 85 9.63 13.78 -12.19
N GLY A 86 9.21 12.53 -12.36
CA GLY A 86 9.11 11.89 -13.69
C GLY A 86 10.45 11.40 -14.26
N ASP A 87 11.57 11.59 -13.56
CA ASP A 87 12.86 11.01 -13.98
C ASP A 87 12.79 9.47 -13.88
N PRO A 88 13.05 8.73 -14.98
CA PRO A 88 13.07 7.27 -14.95
C PRO A 88 14.20 6.72 -14.08
N TYR A 89 15.21 7.52 -13.72
CA TYR A 89 16.22 7.16 -12.74
C TYR A 89 15.81 7.61 -11.34
N VAL A 90 15.95 6.73 -10.37
CA VAL A 90 15.57 7.00 -8.97
C VAL A 90 16.74 6.83 -8.00
N LEU A 91 16.61 7.45 -6.83
CA LEU A 91 17.62 7.44 -5.78
C LEU A 91 17.84 6.02 -5.20
N LYS A 92 19.11 5.58 -5.17
CA LYS A 92 19.55 4.35 -4.50
C LYS A 92 20.51 4.64 -3.35
N GLY A 93 20.14 4.18 -2.16
CA GLY A 93 20.98 4.24 -0.96
C GLY A 93 22.21 3.35 -1.06
N GLN A 94 23.32 3.73 -0.41
CA GLN A 94 24.58 2.98 -0.50
C GLN A 94 24.50 1.60 0.18
N PHE A 95 23.75 1.50 1.27
CA PHE A 95 23.52 0.26 2.02
C PHE A 95 22.21 -0.43 1.64
N SER A 96 21.44 0.17 0.73
CA SER A 96 20.16 -0.38 0.28
C SER A 96 20.40 -1.17 -1.00
N LYS A 97 20.20 -2.49 -0.95
CA LYS A 97 20.25 -3.35 -2.15
C LYS A 97 19.23 -2.92 -3.20
N HIS A 98 18.12 -2.35 -2.74
CA HIS A 98 17.03 -1.80 -3.54
C HIS A 98 17.08 -0.26 -3.51
N PRO A 99 16.58 0.42 -4.57
CA PRO A 99 16.35 1.85 -4.49
C PRO A 99 15.37 2.19 -3.40
N SER A 100 15.49 3.41 -2.91
CA SER A 100 14.71 3.86 -1.78
C SER A 100 13.35 4.33 -2.28
N PRO A 101 12.27 3.66 -1.86
CA PRO A 101 10.96 4.17 -2.18
C PRO A 101 10.79 5.56 -1.55
N LYS A 102 10.05 6.42 -2.24
CA LYS A 102 9.70 7.76 -1.73
C LYS A 102 8.41 7.74 -0.95
N LEU A 103 7.41 6.96 -1.37
CA LEU A 103 6.16 6.79 -0.64
C LEU A 103 5.29 5.71 -1.30
N LEU A 104 4.65 4.86 -0.51
CA LEU A 104 3.51 4.05 -0.91
C LEU A 104 2.23 4.64 -0.32
N PHE A 105 1.34 5.09 -1.21
CA PHE A 105 -0.03 5.41 -0.85
C PHE A 105 -0.91 4.18 -1.10
N PHE A 106 -1.72 3.80 -0.13
CA PHE A 106 -2.70 2.74 -0.31
C PHE A 106 -3.99 3.00 0.45
N GLU A 107 -5.08 2.45 -0.05
CA GLU A 107 -6.38 2.42 0.60
C GLU A 107 -6.67 1.01 1.09
N LEU A 108 -7.25 0.85 2.29
CA LEU A 108 -7.78 -0.43 2.75
C LEU A 108 -9.30 -0.48 2.60
N ARG A 109 -9.83 -1.60 2.11
CA ARG A 109 -11.27 -1.83 1.91
C ARG A 109 -11.71 -3.12 2.56
N THR A 110 -12.92 -3.13 3.12
CA THR A 110 -13.60 -4.36 3.54
C THR A 110 -14.17 -5.07 2.32
N PRO A 111 -14.03 -6.41 2.22
CA PRO A 111 -14.62 -7.16 1.13
C PRO A 111 -16.14 -7.03 1.11
N LEU A 112 -16.71 -6.92 -0.09
CA LEU A 112 -18.16 -6.73 -0.28
C LEU A 112 -18.97 -7.90 0.31
N TYR A 113 -18.38 -9.10 0.39
CA TYR A 113 -19.00 -10.29 0.97
C TYR A 113 -19.01 -10.30 2.51
N SER A 114 -18.22 -9.46 3.20
CA SER A 114 -18.28 -9.35 4.67
C SER A 114 -19.45 -8.52 5.19
N ILE A 115 -20.27 -7.93 4.31
CA ILE A 115 -21.48 -7.16 4.72
C ILE A 115 -22.62 -8.09 5.17
N ALA A 116 -22.46 -9.42 5.12
CA ALA A 116 -23.54 -10.37 5.40
C ALA A 116 -23.93 -10.55 6.89
N PHE A 117 -23.20 -10.01 7.88
CA PHE A 117 -23.51 -10.28 9.29
C PHE A 117 -23.42 -9.05 10.17
N LEU A 118 -24.41 -8.17 10.06
CA LEU A 118 -24.88 -7.28 11.14
C LEU A 118 -26.36 -6.97 10.88
N HIS A 119 -27.19 -8.01 10.74
CA HIS A 119 -28.61 -7.85 11.02
C HIS A 119 -28.75 -7.95 12.55
N PRO A 120 -29.22 -6.90 13.23
CA PRO A 120 -29.45 -6.97 14.67
C PRO A 120 -30.56 -8.00 14.92
N ALA A 121 -30.37 -8.78 15.98
CA ALA A 121 -31.41 -9.63 16.53
C ALA A 121 -32.74 -8.87 16.61
N LEU A 122 -33.78 -9.38 15.94
CA LEU A 122 -35.15 -9.06 16.33
C LEU A 122 -35.52 -10.01 17.48
N PRO A 123 -35.89 -9.50 18.67
CA PRO A 123 -36.37 -10.32 19.75
C PRO A 123 -37.80 -10.81 19.46
N SER A 124 -38.12 -11.95 20.05
CA SER A 124 -39.38 -12.69 20.04
C SER A 124 -40.67 -11.87 20.19
N LEU A 125 -41.75 -12.30 19.50
CA LEU A 125 -43.22 -12.16 19.72
C LEU A 125 -43.91 -11.97 18.35
N LEU A 126 -44.91 -12.74 17.88
CA LEU A 126 -46.12 -13.27 18.51
C LEU A 126 -46.57 -14.60 17.87
N GLN A 127 -47.24 -15.42 18.69
CA GLN A 127 -48.11 -16.55 18.33
C GLN A 127 -49.26 -16.13 17.39
N VAL A 128 -49.90 -17.08 16.68
CA VAL A 128 -51.35 -17.42 16.73
C VAL A 128 -51.77 -18.29 15.52
N HIS A 129 -52.28 -19.50 15.83
CA HIS A 129 -53.27 -20.40 15.16
C HIS A 129 -53.28 -20.57 13.61
N ALA A 130 -53.09 -21.79 13.08
CA ALA A 130 -54.10 -22.87 12.82
C ALA A 130 -54.79 -22.71 11.44
N PRO A 131 -55.40 -23.73 10.79
CA PRO A 131 -55.86 -25.04 11.28
C PRO A 131 -54.92 -26.23 11.04
#